data_AF-A0A1H8NRN5-F1
#
_entry.id   AF-A0A1H8NRN5-F1
#
_cell.length_a   1.000
_cell.length_b   1.000
_cell.length_c   1.000
_cell.angle_alpha   90.00
_cell.angle_beta   90.00
_cell.angle_gamma   90.00
#
_symmetry.space_group_name_H-M   'P 1'
#
loop_
_entity.id
_entity.type
_entity.pdbx_description
1 polymer ?
#
loop_
_entity_poly.entity_id
_entity_poly.type
_entity_poly.pdbx_seq_one_letter_code
_entity_poly.pdbx_strand_id
1 'polypeptide(L)'
;MDRRTLLRLLGVGAVGGLAGCGGPESQPSPTGTPTATAMTQTDTTTTDEDQPTDEQAGDGTMDPGLVTVTVDRSVDATVQRIENDVESSPLTVLATVGHDENAASVDRNLPPTRLLLIGNPDVGTPLMQAARSVAIDLPQKLLVWDDGGQTKVTYNDPQYLARRHGIEGETQRLNRIGSVLNDLATGTGNFGDTPTGTDGGTSTGTPDGTPTGTPTDTPSPEQ
;
A
#
# COMPACT_ATOMS: atom_id res chain seq x y z
N MET A 1 -18.11 -14.45 -18.32
CA MET A 1 -17.55 -15.80 -18.04
C MET A 1 -17.52 -16.02 -16.55
N ASP A 2 -17.88 -17.23 -16.12
CA ASP A 2 -18.49 -17.55 -14.84
C ASP A 2 -17.57 -17.41 -13.60
N ARG A 3 -18.16 -16.91 -12.51
CA ARG A 3 -17.60 -16.86 -11.16
C ARG A 3 -18.24 -17.99 -10.36
N ARG A 4 -17.43 -18.70 -9.57
CA ARG A 4 -17.77 -19.64 -8.47
C ARG A 4 -17.38 -21.08 -8.77
N THR A 5 -16.57 -21.64 -7.86
CA THR A 5 -16.69 -22.99 -7.26
C THR A 5 -15.32 -23.64 -7.12
N LEU A 6 -14.74 -23.58 -5.91
CA LEU A 6 -14.08 -24.72 -5.29
C LEU A 6 -13.76 -24.41 -3.82
N LEU A 7 -14.79 -24.53 -2.98
CA LEU A 7 -14.61 -24.92 -1.58
C LEU A 7 -14.05 -26.36 -1.58
N ARG A 8 -12.91 -26.58 -0.92
CA ARG A 8 -12.53 -27.89 -0.40
C ARG A 8 -12.50 -27.83 1.12
N LEU A 9 -13.58 -28.30 1.72
CA LEU A 9 -13.70 -28.70 3.11
C LEU A 9 -13.23 -30.17 3.26
N LEU A 10 -12.80 -30.53 4.48
CA LEU A 10 -12.32 -31.83 5.01
C LEU A 10 -10.78 -31.87 5.16
N GLY A 11 -10.20 -32.17 6.32
CA GLY A 11 -10.79 -32.83 7.48
C GLY A 11 -9.97 -32.70 8.77
N VAL A 12 -10.73 -32.84 9.85
CA VAL A 12 -10.30 -33.05 11.23
C VAL A 12 -9.54 -34.38 11.32
N GLY A 13 -8.35 -34.34 11.91
CA GLY A 13 -7.60 -35.52 12.33
C GLY A 13 -6.95 -35.26 13.69
N ALA A 14 -7.63 -35.67 14.75
CA ALA A 14 -7.08 -35.70 16.10
C ALA A 14 -6.58 -37.13 16.40
N VAL A 15 -5.30 -37.28 16.74
CA VAL A 15 -4.77 -38.42 17.51
C VAL A 15 -3.69 -37.88 18.44
N GLY A 16 -3.87 -38.10 19.74
CA GLY A 16 -2.94 -37.70 20.78
C GLY A 16 -1.88 -38.76 21.10
N GLY A 17 -0.99 -38.40 22.03
CA GLY A 17 -0.28 -39.39 22.85
C GLY A 17 1.18 -39.08 23.17
N LEU A 18 1.40 -38.67 24.42
CA LEU A 18 2.45 -39.14 25.35
C LEU A 18 3.90 -38.64 25.20
N ALA A 19 4.25 -37.83 26.21
CA ALA A 19 5.35 -38.04 27.16
C ALA A 19 6.79 -38.22 26.64
N GLY A 20 7.61 -37.22 26.91
CA GLY A 20 9.07 -37.34 26.93
C GLY A 20 9.68 -36.22 27.76
N CYS A 21 9.92 -36.49 29.05
CA CYS A 21 10.80 -35.67 29.90
C CYS A 21 12.25 -35.92 29.47
N GLY A 22 12.96 -34.86 29.08
CA GLY A 22 14.41 -34.83 28.86
C GLY A 22 14.92 -33.48 29.32
N GLY A 23 15.90 -33.49 30.22
CA GLY A 23 16.24 -32.37 31.11
C GLY A 23 17.03 -31.22 30.47
N PRO A 24 17.33 -30.17 31.27
CA PRO A 24 17.99 -28.97 30.78
C PRO A 24 19.50 -29.15 30.68
N GLU A 25 20.04 -29.09 29.47
CA GLU A 25 21.48 -28.92 29.26
C GLU A 25 21.86 -27.46 29.53
N SER A 26 22.73 -27.30 30.52
CA SER A 26 23.27 -26.02 30.98
C SER A 26 24.38 -25.56 30.02
N GLN A 27 24.18 -24.44 29.34
CA GLN A 27 25.28 -23.74 28.65
C GLN A 27 25.85 -22.62 29.54
N PRO A 28 27.18 -22.54 29.73
CA PRO A 28 27.80 -21.47 30.49
C PRO A 28 27.81 -20.15 29.70
N SER A 29 27.45 -19.07 30.40
CA SER A 29 27.58 -17.69 29.93
C SER A 29 29.05 -17.27 29.80
N PRO A 30 29.45 -16.55 28.74
CA PRO A 30 30.69 -15.79 28.77
C PRO A 30 30.48 -14.45 29.49
N THR A 31 31.19 -14.31 30.61
CA THR A 31 31.44 -13.07 31.35
C THR A 31 32.15 -12.05 30.44
N GLY A 32 31.50 -10.92 30.18
CA GLY A 32 32.13 -9.73 29.61
C GLY A 32 31.96 -8.55 30.57
N THR A 33 33.02 -8.22 31.30
CA THR A 33 33.12 -7.02 32.14
C THR A 33 33.11 -5.77 31.26
N PRO A 34 32.27 -4.75 31.54
CA PRO A 34 32.44 -3.44 30.94
C PRO A 34 33.59 -2.71 31.63
N THR A 35 34.72 -2.53 30.93
CA THR A 35 35.75 -1.59 31.34
C THR A 35 35.25 -0.18 31.06
N ALA A 36 34.83 0.51 32.13
CA ALA A 36 34.71 1.96 32.16
C ALA A 36 36.11 2.57 32.33
N THR A 37 36.57 3.32 31.34
CA THR A 37 37.75 4.19 31.47
C THR A 37 37.34 5.63 31.18
N ALA A 38 37.16 6.33 32.30
CA ALA A 38 37.47 7.73 32.60
C ALA A 38 37.48 8.79 31.48
N MET A 39 36.62 9.78 31.73
CA MET A 39 36.66 11.13 31.21
C MET A 39 37.93 11.85 31.70
N THR A 40 38.65 12.51 30.80
CA THR A 40 39.52 13.65 31.14
C THR A 40 38.97 14.87 30.42
N GLN A 41 38.53 15.84 31.23
CA GLN A 41 38.30 17.21 30.81
C GLN A 41 39.67 17.90 30.69
N THR A 42 39.89 18.60 29.59
CA THR A 42 40.79 19.75 29.57
C THR A 42 40.02 20.91 28.98
N ASP A 43 39.67 21.80 29.90
CA ASP A 43 39.15 23.13 29.66
C ASP A 43 40.30 24.02 29.21
N THR A 44 40.16 24.71 28.07
CA THR A 44 40.92 25.92 27.75
C THR A 44 40.06 26.84 26.91
N THR A 45 39.56 27.86 27.59
CA THR A 45 39.05 29.14 27.07
C THR A 45 40.06 29.82 26.15
N THR A 46 39.61 30.51 25.09
CA THR A 46 39.95 31.92 24.74
C THR A 46 39.54 32.30 23.31
N THR A 47 38.69 33.34 23.23
CA THR A 47 38.57 34.40 22.20
C THR A 47 37.93 34.13 20.84
N ASP A 48 36.63 34.42 20.78
CA ASP A 48 35.99 35.48 19.97
C ASP A 48 36.78 36.02 18.76
N GLU A 49 36.51 35.49 17.57
CA GLU A 49 36.59 36.26 16.32
C GLU A 49 35.39 35.91 15.43
N ASP A 50 34.69 36.98 15.06
CA ASP A 50 33.43 37.07 14.33
C ASP A 50 33.65 36.70 12.84
N GLN A 51 33.20 35.53 12.42
CA GLN A 51 32.93 35.22 11.01
C GLN A 51 31.66 34.36 10.89
N PRO A 52 30.59 34.86 10.25
CA PRO A 52 29.51 34.01 9.81
C PRO A 52 29.98 33.29 8.54
N THR A 53 30.69 32.19 8.73
CA THR A 53 30.71 31.13 7.71
C THR A 53 29.37 30.41 7.88
N ASP A 54 28.47 30.59 6.91
CA ASP A 54 27.28 29.76 6.73
C ASP A 54 27.74 28.32 6.40
N GLU A 55 28.30 27.64 7.39
CA GLU A 55 28.29 26.20 7.45
C GLU A 55 26.85 25.81 7.76
N GLN A 56 26.05 25.68 6.69
CA GLN A 56 24.93 24.76 6.72
C GLN A 56 25.51 23.37 7.00
N ALA A 57 25.70 23.07 8.28
CA ALA A 57 25.65 21.73 8.80
C ALA A 57 24.33 21.15 8.30
N GLY A 58 24.41 20.36 7.23
CA GLY A 58 23.31 19.53 6.82
C GLY A 58 22.96 18.68 8.03
N ASP A 59 21.83 19.00 8.67
CA ASP A 59 21.14 18.03 9.50
C ASP A 59 21.07 16.76 8.66
N GLY A 60 21.70 15.70 9.13
CA GLY A 60 21.67 14.38 8.51
C GLY A 60 20.29 13.76 8.65
N THR A 61 19.22 14.53 8.38
CA THR A 61 17.87 14.03 8.23
C THR A 61 17.90 13.09 7.04
N MET A 62 18.11 11.80 7.31
CA MET A 62 17.88 10.75 6.33
C MET A 62 16.47 10.99 5.79
N ASP A 63 16.37 11.15 4.47
CA ASP A 63 15.09 11.17 3.77
C ASP A 63 14.26 9.97 4.28
N PRO A 64 13.13 10.21 4.98
CA PRO A 64 12.37 9.14 5.60
C PRO A 64 11.79 8.17 4.56
N GLY A 65 11.82 8.53 3.27
CA GLY A 65 11.32 7.72 2.18
C GLY A 65 9.79 7.63 2.16
N LEU A 66 9.13 8.54 2.87
CA LEU A 66 7.69 8.59 3.06
C LEU A 66 7.12 9.89 2.50
N VAL A 67 6.02 9.78 1.77
CA VAL A 67 5.15 10.90 1.42
C VAL A 67 3.94 10.85 2.34
N THR A 68 3.55 11.99 2.91
CA THR A 68 2.35 12.11 3.74
C THR A 68 1.51 13.27 3.25
N VAL A 69 0.22 13.02 3.02
CA VAL A 69 -0.76 14.05 2.67
C VAL A 69 -1.83 14.14 3.75
N THR A 70 -2.36 15.34 3.94
CA THR A 70 -3.47 15.61 4.86
C THR A 70 -4.79 15.61 4.08
N VAL A 71 -5.86 15.06 4.66
CA VAL A 71 -7.19 15.00 4.05
C VAL A 71 -8.29 15.45 5.01
N ASP A 72 -9.32 16.12 4.47
CA ASP A 72 -10.47 16.64 5.22
C ASP A 72 -11.64 15.64 5.32
N ARG A 73 -11.31 14.38 5.62
CA ARG A 73 -12.26 13.27 5.80
C ARG A 73 -11.79 12.44 6.97
N SER A 74 -12.68 11.67 7.61
CA SER A 74 -12.25 10.71 8.63
C SER A 74 -11.40 9.59 8.03
N VAL A 75 -10.67 8.86 8.87
CA VAL A 75 -9.93 7.66 8.46
C VAL A 75 -10.83 6.68 7.72
N ASP A 76 -11.98 6.30 8.29
CA ASP A 76 -12.89 5.33 7.67
C ASP A 76 -13.44 5.82 6.32
N ALA A 77 -13.85 7.09 6.23
CA ALA A 77 -14.34 7.66 4.97
C ALA A 77 -13.24 7.74 3.90
N THR A 78 -12.00 7.95 4.32
CA THR A 78 -10.82 7.96 3.43
C THR A 78 -10.48 6.57 2.94
N VAL A 79 -10.49 5.56 3.82
CA VAL A 79 -10.29 4.15 3.46
C VAL A 79 -11.35 3.72 2.45
N GLN A 80 -12.63 3.97 2.74
CA GLN A 80 -13.74 3.60 1.86
C GLN A 80 -13.64 4.29 0.49
N ARG A 81 -13.25 5.57 0.43
CA ARG A 81 -13.00 6.27 -0.83
C ARG A 81 -11.90 5.57 -1.63
N ILE A 82 -10.75 5.29 -1.00
CA ILE A 82 -9.61 4.63 -1.67
C ILE A 82 -10.02 3.25 -2.21
N GLU A 83 -10.78 2.47 -1.44
CA GLU A 83 -11.28 1.16 -1.88
C GLU A 83 -12.16 1.31 -3.13
N ASN A 84 -13.09 2.26 -3.16
CA ASN A 84 -13.94 2.54 -4.33
C ASN A 84 -13.14 3.01 -5.56
N ASP A 85 -12.14 3.88 -5.36
CA ASP A 85 -11.25 4.36 -6.42
C ASP A 85 -10.47 3.17 -7.01
N VAL A 86 -9.98 2.26 -6.15
CA VAL A 86 -9.26 1.06 -6.59
C VAL A 86 -10.18 0.10 -7.36
N GLU A 87 -11.42 -0.11 -6.92
CA GLU A 87 -12.40 -0.99 -7.60
C GLU A 87 -12.69 -0.60 -9.06
N SER A 88 -12.58 0.70 -9.36
CA SER A 88 -12.83 1.25 -10.71
C SER A 88 -11.56 1.31 -11.59
N SER A 89 -10.45 0.76 -11.09
CA SER A 89 -9.12 0.83 -11.69
C SER A 89 -8.54 -0.57 -11.97
N PRO A 90 -7.39 -0.70 -12.65
CA PRO A 90 -6.70 -1.99 -12.79
C PRO A 90 -5.94 -2.44 -11.53
N LEU A 91 -6.08 -1.71 -10.42
CA LEU A 91 -5.47 -2.04 -9.13
C LEU A 91 -6.33 -3.04 -8.35
N THR A 92 -5.81 -3.59 -7.27
CA THR A 92 -6.56 -4.47 -6.35
C THR A 92 -6.16 -4.17 -4.92
N VAL A 93 -7.13 -4.06 -4.01
CA VAL A 93 -6.89 -4.11 -2.57
C VAL A 93 -6.74 -5.57 -2.16
N LEU A 94 -5.53 -5.98 -1.80
CA LEU A 94 -5.23 -7.36 -1.37
C LEU A 94 -5.62 -7.59 0.08
N ALA A 95 -5.44 -6.57 0.91
CA ALA A 95 -5.77 -6.61 2.33
C ALA A 95 -5.92 -5.18 2.87
N THR A 96 -6.80 -5.05 3.85
CA THR A 96 -6.87 -3.88 4.73
C THR A 96 -6.57 -4.38 6.15
N VAL A 97 -5.58 -3.78 6.81
CA VAL A 97 -5.15 -4.15 8.17
C VAL A 97 -5.46 -2.98 9.10
N GLY A 98 -6.30 -3.20 10.13
CA GLY A 98 -6.51 -2.20 11.17
C GLY A 98 -5.56 -2.40 12.34
N HIS A 99 -4.60 -1.49 12.47
CA HIS A 99 -3.64 -1.49 13.57
C HIS A 99 -4.29 -1.07 14.90
N ASP A 100 -5.30 -0.21 14.84
CA ASP A 100 -6.16 0.18 15.96
C ASP A 100 -6.91 -1.02 16.55
N GLU A 101 -7.49 -1.86 15.70
CA GLU A 101 -8.19 -3.08 16.12
C GLU A 101 -7.23 -4.12 16.69
N ASN A 102 -6.06 -4.28 16.05
CA ASN A 102 -5.01 -5.15 16.55
C ASN A 102 -4.49 -4.69 17.93
N ALA A 103 -4.33 -3.38 18.14
CA ALA A 103 -3.94 -2.82 19.43
C ALA A 103 -5.01 -3.08 20.50
N ALA A 104 -6.28 -2.87 20.16
CA ALA A 104 -7.41 -3.14 21.07
C ALA A 104 -7.47 -4.62 21.49
N SER A 105 -7.10 -5.55 20.60
CA SER A 105 -7.07 -7.00 20.91
C SER A 105 -6.08 -7.39 22.02
N VAL A 106 -5.15 -6.49 22.36
CA VAL A 106 -4.15 -6.66 23.44
C VAL A 106 -4.24 -5.54 24.49
N ASP A 107 -5.44 -4.97 24.67
CA ASP A 107 -5.76 -3.93 25.65
C ASP A 107 -4.89 -2.66 25.51
N ARG A 108 -4.50 -2.32 24.27
CA ARG A 108 -3.78 -1.08 23.94
C ARG A 108 -4.65 -0.16 23.12
N ASN A 109 -4.50 1.14 23.37
CA ASN A 109 -5.17 2.17 22.58
C ASN A 109 -4.22 2.69 21.49
N LEU A 110 -4.70 2.71 20.26
CA LEU A 110 -4.06 3.37 19.13
C LEU A 110 -5.16 4.15 18.39
N PRO A 111 -4.95 5.44 18.04
CA PRO A 111 -5.90 6.17 17.21
C PRO A 111 -6.17 5.43 15.88
N PRO A 112 -7.31 5.68 15.22
CA PRO A 112 -7.66 5.02 13.96
C PRO A 112 -6.47 4.98 12.99
N THR A 113 -6.04 3.77 12.64
CA THR A 113 -4.81 3.52 11.87
C THR A 113 -5.01 2.29 10.98
N ARG A 114 -5.24 2.51 9.69
CA ARG A 114 -5.58 1.49 8.69
C ARG A 114 -4.51 1.42 7.61
N LEU A 115 -4.03 0.22 7.29
CA LEU A 115 -3.06 -0.02 6.22
C LEU A 115 -3.73 -0.77 5.08
N LEU A 116 -3.78 -0.17 3.90
CA LEU A 116 -4.26 -0.81 2.68
C LEU A 116 -3.07 -1.33 1.87
N LEU A 117 -3.14 -2.60 1.46
CA LEU A 117 -2.17 -3.25 0.57
C LEU A 117 -2.74 -3.28 -0.84
N ILE A 118 -2.15 -2.50 -1.75
CA ILE A 118 -2.66 -2.27 -3.10
C ILE A 118 -1.66 -2.81 -4.13
N GLY A 119 -2.13 -3.72 -4.97
CA GLY A 119 -1.30 -4.39 -5.96
C GLY A 119 -1.76 -4.15 -7.39
N ASN A 120 -0.77 -4.16 -8.29
CA ASN A 120 -0.95 -4.35 -9.72
C ASN A 120 0.22 -5.20 -10.23
N PRO A 121 0.00 -6.47 -10.61
CA PRO A 121 1.08 -7.36 -11.02
C PRO A 121 1.79 -6.89 -12.31
N ASP A 122 1.11 -6.17 -13.21
CA ASP A 122 1.71 -5.63 -14.44
C ASP A 122 2.73 -4.51 -14.16
N VAL A 123 2.61 -3.88 -12.98
CA VAL A 123 3.51 -2.82 -12.53
C VAL A 123 4.56 -3.36 -11.56
N GLY A 124 4.17 -4.23 -10.62
CA GLY A 124 5.06 -4.75 -9.59
C GLY A 124 6.02 -5.85 -10.08
N THR A 125 5.58 -6.71 -11.01
CA THR A 125 6.42 -7.82 -11.51
C THR A 125 7.69 -7.33 -12.21
N PRO A 126 7.65 -6.32 -13.10
CA PRO A 126 8.87 -5.76 -13.68
C PRO A 126 9.85 -5.21 -12.64
N LEU A 127 9.38 -4.60 -11.56
CA LEU A 127 10.27 -4.14 -10.47
C LEU A 127 10.96 -5.33 -9.78
N MET A 128 10.25 -6.43 -9.55
CA MET A 128 10.84 -7.65 -8.99
C MET A 128 11.83 -8.34 -9.94
N GLN A 129 11.62 -8.19 -11.26
CA GLN A 129 12.56 -8.67 -12.27
C GLN A 129 13.84 -7.83 -12.28
N ALA A 130 13.72 -6.51 -12.10
CA ALA A 130 14.87 -5.61 -11.98
C ALA A 130 15.64 -5.84 -10.67
N ALA A 131 14.94 -5.90 -9.53
CA ALA A 131 15.54 -6.21 -8.24
C ALA A 131 14.56 -7.01 -7.36
N ARG A 132 14.81 -8.31 -7.20
CA ARG A 132 13.93 -9.22 -6.43
C ARG A 132 13.71 -8.76 -4.98
N SER A 133 14.69 -8.08 -4.39
CA SER A 133 14.61 -7.59 -3.01
C SER A 133 13.45 -6.62 -2.78
N VAL A 134 12.96 -5.93 -3.82
CA VAL A 134 11.80 -5.02 -3.72
C VAL A 134 10.51 -5.74 -3.31
N ALA A 135 10.45 -7.06 -3.47
CA ALA A 135 9.28 -7.86 -3.10
C ALA A 135 8.94 -7.78 -1.60
N ILE A 136 9.87 -7.37 -0.72
CA ILE A 136 9.58 -7.12 0.71
C ILE A 136 8.73 -5.87 0.93
N ASP A 137 8.78 -4.92 -0.01
CA ASP A 137 8.06 -3.65 0.04
C ASP A 137 6.83 -3.64 -0.88
N LEU A 138 6.62 -4.72 -1.65
CA LEU A 138 5.43 -4.95 -2.46
C LEU A 138 4.43 -5.87 -1.73
N PRO A 139 3.12 -5.72 -1.94
CA PRO A 139 2.44 -4.70 -2.75
C PRO A 139 2.60 -3.27 -2.18
N GLN A 140 2.21 -2.25 -2.95
CA GLN A 140 2.25 -0.87 -2.45
C GLN A 140 1.33 -0.72 -1.23
N LYS A 141 1.68 0.22 -0.34
CA LYS A 141 1.00 0.45 0.93
C LYS A 141 0.49 1.89 1.01
N LEU A 142 -0.78 2.06 1.41
CA LEU A 142 -1.33 3.35 1.86
C LEU A 142 -1.71 3.20 3.34
N LEU A 143 -1.05 3.95 4.22
CA LEU A 143 -1.39 4.04 5.63
C LEU A 143 -2.31 5.26 5.85
N VAL A 144 -3.56 5.02 6.21
CA VAL A 144 -4.53 6.06 6.58
C VAL A 144 -4.62 6.11 8.09
N TRP A 145 -4.36 7.26 8.70
CA TRP A 145 -4.27 7.36 10.15
C TRP A 145 -4.72 8.72 10.68
N ASP A 146 -5.18 8.74 11.92
CA ASP A 146 -5.57 9.94 12.63
C ASP A 146 -4.40 10.53 13.44
N ASP A 147 -4.11 11.80 13.20
CA ASP A 147 -3.16 12.59 13.98
C ASP A 147 -3.90 13.69 14.74
N GLY A 148 -4.42 13.35 15.92
CA GLY A 148 -5.10 14.31 16.79
C GLY A 148 -6.34 14.93 16.15
N GLY A 149 -7.12 14.14 15.41
CA GLY A 149 -8.31 14.58 14.67
C GLY A 149 -8.03 14.99 13.23
N GLN A 150 -6.76 15.08 12.80
CA GLN A 150 -6.41 15.31 11.41
C GLN A 150 -6.09 13.97 10.74
N THR A 151 -6.87 13.58 9.73
CA THR A 151 -6.56 12.37 8.96
C THR A 151 -5.42 12.63 7.98
N LYS A 152 -4.48 11.68 7.95
CA LYS A 152 -3.31 11.65 7.08
C LYS A 152 -3.30 10.35 6.26
N VAL A 153 -2.74 10.43 5.06
CA VAL A 153 -2.44 9.27 4.22
C VAL A 153 -0.94 9.27 3.93
N THR A 154 -0.26 8.20 4.32
CA THR A 154 1.20 8.04 4.19
C THR A 154 1.54 6.84 3.32
N TYR A 155 2.54 6.98 2.46
CA TYR A 155 3.04 5.88 1.63
C TYR A 155 4.54 6.01 1.37
N ASN A 156 5.20 4.90 1.01
CA ASN A 156 6.59 4.92 0.59
C ASN A 156 6.73 5.67 -0.74
N ASP A 157 7.62 6.65 -0.82
CA ASP A 157 8.02 7.24 -2.10
C ASP A 157 8.57 6.11 -3.01
N PRO A 158 8.00 5.88 -4.20
CA PRO A 158 8.54 4.86 -5.11
C PRO A 158 10.00 5.10 -5.48
N GLN A 159 10.47 6.35 -5.53
CA GLN A 159 11.89 6.62 -5.77
C GLN A 159 12.77 6.18 -4.59
N TYR A 160 12.26 6.25 -3.36
CA TYR A 160 12.95 5.66 -2.20
C TYR A 160 13.10 4.15 -2.34
N LEU A 161 12.08 3.43 -2.84
CA LEU A 161 12.19 1.99 -3.10
C LEU A 161 13.28 1.69 -4.14
N ALA A 162 13.40 2.51 -5.17
CA ALA A 162 14.45 2.35 -6.16
C ALA A 162 15.85 2.46 -5.56
N ARG A 163 16.08 3.48 -4.72
CA ARG A 163 17.33 3.68 -3.99
C ARG A 163 17.60 2.52 -3.03
N ARG A 164 16.59 2.11 -2.24
CA ARG A 164 16.69 1.03 -1.24
C ARG A 164 17.09 -0.32 -1.86
N HIS A 165 16.58 -0.61 -3.04
CA HIS A 165 16.74 -1.92 -3.69
C HIS A 165 17.72 -1.93 -4.85
N GLY A 166 18.30 -0.79 -5.22
CA GLY A 166 19.22 -0.68 -6.36
C GLY A 166 18.52 -0.90 -7.71
N ILE A 167 17.29 -0.39 -7.87
CA ILE A 167 16.54 -0.50 -9.14
C ILE A 167 17.00 0.61 -10.07
N GLU A 168 17.53 0.22 -11.22
CA GLU A 168 17.95 1.12 -12.30
C GLU A 168 17.01 1.00 -13.51
N GLY A 169 16.93 2.04 -14.34
CA GLY A 169 16.16 2.00 -15.60
C GLY A 169 14.63 2.07 -15.49
N GLU A 170 14.07 2.04 -14.28
CA GLU A 170 12.60 2.01 -14.05
C GLU A 170 12.00 3.38 -13.64
N THR A 171 12.75 4.49 -13.77
CA THR A 171 12.33 5.82 -13.28
C THR A 171 10.94 6.24 -13.76
N GLN A 172 10.62 6.02 -15.03
CA GLN A 172 9.29 6.38 -15.56
C GLN A 172 8.17 5.55 -14.93
N ARG A 173 8.40 4.27 -14.66
CA ARG A 173 7.44 3.39 -14.00
C ARG A 173 7.20 3.85 -12.56
N LEU A 174 8.28 4.11 -11.83
CA LEU A 174 8.24 4.59 -10.46
C LEU A 174 7.52 5.94 -10.33
N ASN A 175 7.74 6.86 -11.28
CA ASN A 175 7.00 8.13 -11.33
C ASN A 175 5.49 7.92 -11.54
N ARG A 176 5.09 6.99 -12.42
CA ARG A 176 3.67 6.65 -12.62
C ARG A 176 3.07 6.04 -11.36
N ILE A 177 3.79 5.15 -10.67
CA ILE A 177 3.35 4.59 -9.38
C ILE A 177 3.15 5.73 -8.38
N GLY A 178 4.11 6.65 -8.29
CA GLY A 178 4.04 7.79 -7.36
C GLY A 178 2.84 8.69 -7.62
N SER A 179 2.56 8.99 -8.90
CA SER A 179 1.38 9.75 -9.30
C SER A 179 0.08 9.06 -8.88
N VAL A 180 -0.06 7.76 -9.18
CA VAL A 180 -1.27 7.00 -8.83
C VAL A 180 -1.47 6.93 -7.32
N LEU A 181 -0.40 6.73 -6.54
CA LEU A 181 -0.49 6.72 -5.08
C LEU A 181 -0.85 8.08 -4.52
N ASN A 182 -0.30 9.16 -5.07
CA ASN A 182 -0.69 10.52 -4.71
C ASN A 182 -2.17 10.74 -5.01
N ASP A 183 -2.63 10.40 -6.21
CA ASP A 183 -4.02 10.57 -6.64
C ASP A 183 -5.00 9.79 -5.75
N LEU A 184 -4.66 8.55 -5.37
CA LEU A 184 -5.42 7.76 -4.40
C LEU A 184 -5.39 8.40 -3.00
N ALA A 185 -4.26 8.95 -2.57
CA ALA A 185 -4.11 9.54 -1.25
C ALA A 185 -4.91 10.84 -1.12
N THR A 186 -4.81 11.74 -2.09
CA THR A 186 -5.53 13.02 -2.14
C THR A 186 -6.99 12.87 -2.57
N GLY A 187 -7.32 11.81 -3.32
CA GLY A 187 -8.64 11.63 -3.94
C GLY A 187 -8.87 12.57 -5.12
N THR A 188 -7.81 12.94 -5.85
CA THR A 188 -7.87 13.83 -7.03
C THR A 188 -7.82 13.08 -8.35
N GLY A 189 -7.57 11.77 -8.34
CA GLY A 189 -7.55 10.97 -9.56
C GLY A 189 -8.95 10.70 -10.10
N ASN A 190 -9.09 10.71 -11.43
CA ASN A 190 -10.31 10.26 -12.09
C ASN A 190 -10.30 8.73 -12.19
N PHE A 191 -10.55 8.07 -11.06
CA PHE A 191 -10.59 6.60 -11.01
C PHE A 191 -11.92 6.01 -11.47
N GLY A 192 -12.95 6.82 -11.66
CA GLY A 192 -14.24 6.35 -12.14
C GLY A 192 -15.35 7.32 -11.79
N ASP A 193 -15.34 8.52 -12.38
CA ASP A 193 -16.58 9.29 -12.56
C ASP A 193 -17.55 8.38 -13.32
N THR A 194 -18.33 7.62 -12.58
CA THR A 194 -19.54 7.02 -13.10
C THR A 194 -20.45 8.22 -13.32
N PRO A 195 -20.91 8.51 -14.55
CA PRO A 195 -21.94 9.51 -14.73
C PRO A 195 -23.13 9.00 -13.92
N THR A 196 -23.36 9.57 -12.73
CA THR A 196 -24.59 9.34 -11.99
C THR A 196 -25.69 9.99 -12.81
N GLY A 197 -26.24 9.20 -13.73
CA GLY A 197 -27.44 9.54 -14.46
C GLY A 197 -28.55 9.72 -13.43
N THR A 198 -28.89 10.97 -13.14
CA THR A 198 -30.12 11.34 -12.46
C THR A 198 -30.65 12.62 -13.09
N ASP A 199 -31.64 12.37 -13.94
CA ASP A 199 -32.82 13.17 -14.28
C ASP A 199 -32.76 14.33 -15.30
N GLY A 200 -33.46 14.09 -16.42
CA GLY A 200 -34.53 15.00 -16.86
C GLY A 200 -34.39 15.58 -18.27
N GLY A 201 -34.94 14.89 -19.28
CA GLY A 201 -35.07 15.48 -20.62
C GLY A 201 -35.74 14.58 -21.66
N THR A 202 -37.07 14.61 -21.68
CA THR A 202 -38.04 13.97 -22.58
C THR A 202 -37.58 13.82 -24.04
N SER A 203 -37.64 12.60 -24.59
CA SER A 203 -37.85 12.41 -26.03
C SER A 203 -38.74 11.20 -26.29
N THR A 204 -39.99 11.50 -26.65
CA THR A 204 -40.99 10.57 -27.16
C THR A 204 -40.64 10.16 -28.58
N GLY A 205 -40.35 8.88 -28.80
CA GLY A 205 -40.17 8.28 -30.13
C GLY A 205 -40.89 6.94 -30.23
N THR A 206 -42.06 6.95 -30.87
CA THR A 206 -42.91 5.80 -31.21
C THR A 206 -42.17 4.75 -32.05
N PRO A 207 -42.31 3.43 -31.78
CA PRO A 207 -41.92 2.39 -32.71
C PRO A 207 -43.16 1.87 -33.46
N ASP A 208 -43.17 1.96 -34.79
CA ASP A 208 -44.07 1.14 -35.61
C ASP A 208 -43.42 0.81 -36.95
N GLY A 209 -43.50 -0.46 -37.35
CA GLY A 209 -42.86 -0.94 -38.58
C GLY A 209 -42.58 -2.43 -38.60
N THR A 210 -43.64 -3.24 -38.67
CA THR A 210 -43.58 -4.64 -39.10
C THR A 210 -43.33 -4.71 -40.61
N PRO A 211 -42.51 -5.66 -41.11
CA PRO A 211 -42.80 -6.26 -42.41
C PRO A 211 -42.88 -7.79 -42.33
N THR A 212 -44.05 -8.29 -42.73
CA THR A 212 -44.34 -9.68 -43.10
C THR A 212 -43.68 -10.01 -44.44
N GLY A 213 -42.96 -11.14 -44.54
CA GLY A 213 -42.46 -11.67 -45.81
C GLY A 213 -41.75 -13.02 -45.68
N THR A 214 -42.48 -14.09 -46.02
CA THR A 214 -42.13 -15.52 -46.03
C THR A 214 -40.94 -15.86 -46.96
N PRO A 215 -40.15 -16.91 -46.66
CA PRO A 215 -38.93 -17.28 -47.40
C PRO A 215 -39.20 -18.07 -48.68
N THR A 216 -38.36 -17.88 -49.70
CA THR A 216 -38.24 -18.76 -50.86
C THR A 216 -36.79 -19.20 -51.03
N ASP A 217 -36.59 -20.51 -50.87
CA ASP A 217 -35.41 -21.29 -51.24
C ASP A 217 -35.00 -21.08 -52.70
N THR A 218 -33.69 -20.96 -52.97
CA THR A 218 -33.06 -21.42 -54.22
C THR A 218 -31.56 -21.67 -53.95
N PRO A 219 -31.02 -22.89 -54.21
CA PRO A 219 -29.63 -23.22 -53.92
C PRO A 219 -28.67 -23.05 -55.14
N SER A 220 -27.39 -22.78 -54.80
CA SER A 220 -26.14 -23.10 -55.56
C SER A 220 -25.87 -22.39 -56.91
N PRO A 221 -24.60 -22.31 -57.41
CA PRO A 221 -23.48 -23.23 -57.15
C PRO A 221 -22.09 -22.62 -56.81
N GLU A 222 -21.23 -23.53 -56.38
CA GLU A 222 -19.76 -23.47 -56.31
C GLU A 222 -19.09 -22.90 -57.56
N GLN A 223 -18.09 -22.03 -57.35
CA GLN A 223 -16.72 -22.08 -57.90
C GLN A 223 -15.81 -21.32 -56.93
#